data_AF-A0A350BR31-F1
#
_entry.id   AF-A0A350BR31-F1
#
_cell.length_a   1.000
_cell.length_b   1.000
_cell.length_c   1.000
_cell.angle_alpha   90.00
_cell.angle_beta   90.00
_cell.angle_gamma   90.00
#
_symmetry.space_group_name_H-M   'P 1'
#
loop_
_entity.id
_entity.type
_entity.pdbx_description
1 polymer ?
#
loop_
_entity_poly.entity_id
_entity_poly.type
_entity_poly.pdbx_seq_one_letter_code
_entity_poly.pdbx_strand_id
1 'polypeptide(L)'
;MLTHSNMASNIVASASVIPFGPTDVLLSFLPLCHSFERMAGYYTALSVGATIAYAESIETVRDNLLEVRPTIVTTVPRLFERIHSRLMKQMDSAPAVRQRLFQWAVRVGRDYARARRKGSIPAALRVQHALASNLVYSKIRERTGGRIRFFVSGGAALPRELGEFFEAVGITIIEGYGLTETSPVLTVNRLDDFKYGTVGKPIPGVEIKIAEDGEILAKGPNIMLGYYN
;
A
#
# COMPACT_ATOMS: atom_id res chain seq x y z
N MET A 1 -25.37 4.73 -7.05
CA MET A 1 -26.04 4.53 -5.76
C MET A 1 -25.52 3.25 -5.13
N LEU A 2 -24.97 3.34 -3.92
CA LEU A 2 -24.45 2.19 -3.17
C LEU A 2 -25.41 1.85 -2.04
N THR A 3 -25.72 0.56 -1.87
CA THR A 3 -26.48 0.05 -0.74
C THR A 3 -25.56 -0.29 0.43
N HIS A 4 -26.15 -0.45 1.62
CA HIS A 4 -25.44 -1.03 2.77
C HIS A 4 -24.85 -2.41 2.45
N SER A 5 -25.57 -3.25 1.70
CA SER A 5 -25.10 -4.58 1.32
C SER A 5 -23.87 -4.51 0.41
N ASN A 6 -23.84 -3.56 -0.54
CA ASN A 6 -22.68 -3.39 -1.40
C ASN A 6 -21.43 -3.05 -0.59
N MET A 7 -21.53 -2.10 0.34
CA MET A 7 -20.41 -1.69 1.18
C MET A 7 -19.99 -2.80 2.17
N ALA A 8 -20.95 -3.43 2.85
CA ALA A 8 -20.70 -4.51 3.79
C ALA A 8 -19.99 -5.70 3.12
N SER A 9 -20.42 -6.08 1.92
CA SER A 9 -19.79 -7.16 1.16
C SER A 9 -18.32 -6.85 0.84
N ASN A 10 -18.01 -5.60 0.49
CA ASN A 10 -16.66 -5.18 0.17
C ASN A 10 -15.75 -5.15 1.40
N ILE A 11 -16.27 -4.71 2.55
CA ILE A 11 -15.58 -4.72 3.84
C ILE A 11 -15.21 -6.15 4.23
N VAL A 12 -16.18 -7.06 4.27
CA VAL A 12 -15.96 -8.46 4.67
C VAL A 12 -14.97 -9.15 3.72
N ALA A 13 -15.15 -8.97 2.42
CA ALA A 13 -14.25 -9.55 1.41
C ALA A 13 -12.83 -9.00 1.54
N SER A 14 -12.65 -7.68 1.69
CA SER A 14 -11.33 -7.05 1.80
C SER A 14 -10.61 -7.43 3.09
N ALA A 15 -11.32 -7.42 4.24
CA ALA A 15 -10.77 -7.81 5.53
C ALA A 15 -10.35 -9.29 5.60
N SER A 16 -10.92 -10.15 4.75
CA SER A 16 -10.54 -11.57 4.68
C SER A 16 -9.21 -11.83 3.94
N VAL A 17 -8.74 -10.88 3.13
CA VAL A 17 -7.52 -11.03 2.31
C VAL A 17 -6.42 -10.03 2.65
N ILE A 18 -6.77 -8.92 3.30
CA ILE A 18 -5.82 -7.94 3.83
C ILE A 18 -5.82 -8.08 5.36
N PRO A 19 -4.66 -8.29 6.01
CA PRO A 19 -4.60 -8.61 7.44
C PRO A 19 -4.71 -7.36 8.30
N PHE A 20 -5.86 -6.70 8.24
CA PHE A 20 -6.28 -5.71 9.23
C PHE A 20 -6.65 -6.41 10.55
N GLY A 21 -6.40 -5.76 11.67
CA GLY A 21 -6.79 -6.28 12.97
C GLY A 21 -6.98 -5.20 14.04
N PRO A 22 -7.46 -5.59 15.23
CA PRO A 22 -7.81 -4.64 16.30
C PRO A 22 -6.60 -3.91 16.89
N THR A 23 -5.39 -4.43 16.67
CA THR A 23 -4.13 -3.79 17.11
C THR A 23 -3.62 -2.76 16.09
N ASP A 24 -4.27 -2.61 14.95
CA ASP A 24 -3.84 -1.67 13.92
C ASP A 24 -4.24 -0.24 14.25
N VAL A 25 -3.36 0.68 13.84
CA VAL A 25 -3.59 2.12 13.88
C VAL A 25 -3.43 2.63 12.46
N LEU A 26 -4.50 3.16 11.89
CA LEU A 26 -4.51 3.77 10.57
C LEU A 26 -4.31 5.27 10.70
N LEU A 27 -3.53 5.85 9.79
CA LEU A 27 -3.49 7.31 9.59
C LEU A 27 -4.33 7.67 8.36
N SER A 28 -5.48 8.27 8.60
CA SER A 28 -6.41 8.77 7.58
C SER A 28 -6.12 10.23 7.25
N PHE A 29 -5.80 10.51 6.00
CA PHE A 29 -5.62 11.87 5.47
C PHE A 29 -6.22 12.06 4.07
N LEU A 30 -6.74 11.00 3.46
CA LEU A 30 -7.48 11.11 2.23
C LEU A 30 -8.89 11.64 2.55
N PRO A 31 -9.53 12.42 1.65
CA PRO A 31 -10.87 12.92 1.91
C PRO A 31 -11.89 11.77 2.05
N LEU A 32 -12.67 11.78 3.12
CA LEU A 32 -13.71 10.77 3.37
C LEU A 32 -14.84 10.78 2.33
N CYS A 33 -14.93 11.77 1.45
CA CYS A 33 -15.86 11.76 0.32
C CYS A 33 -15.43 10.78 -0.79
N HIS A 34 -14.16 10.36 -0.84
CA HIS A 34 -13.71 9.32 -1.76
C HIS A 34 -14.12 7.94 -1.26
N SER A 35 -14.73 7.14 -2.14
CA SER A 35 -15.17 5.77 -1.83
C SER A 35 -14.02 4.90 -1.28
N PHE A 36 -12.80 5.07 -1.80
CA PHE A 36 -11.62 4.33 -1.35
C PHE A 36 -11.31 4.55 0.14
N GLU A 37 -11.15 5.80 0.58
CA GLU A 37 -10.86 6.08 1.98
C GLU A 37 -12.04 5.73 2.88
N ARG A 38 -13.27 6.02 2.42
CA ARG A 38 -14.48 5.70 3.17
C ARG A 38 -14.63 4.20 3.44
N MET A 39 -14.28 3.35 2.47
CA MET A 39 -14.35 1.90 2.66
C MET A 39 -13.12 1.34 3.38
N ALA A 40 -11.92 1.60 2.86
CA ALA A 40 -10.69 0.97 3.34
C ALA A 40 -10.15 1.60 4.64
N GLY A 41 -10.12 2.94 4.71
CA GLY A 41 -9.57 3.68 5.86
C GLY A 41 -10.59 3.83 7.00
N TYR A 42 -11.88 3.94 6.68
CA TYR A 42 -12.93 4.17 7.67
C TYR A 42 -13.74 2.91 8.01
N TYR A 43 -14.60 2.42 7.12
CA TYR A 43 -15.50 1.32 7.48
C TYR A 43 -14.78 0.00 7.80
N THR A 44 -13.74 -0.35 7.05
CA THR A 44 -12.97 -1.57 7.30
C THR A 44 -12.26 -1.49 8.65
N ALA A 45 -11.61 -0.36 8.95
CA ALA A 45 -10.95 -0.15 10.24
C ALA A 45 -11.92 -0.30 11.42
N LEU A 46 -13.11 0.32 11.33
CA LEU A 46 -14.15 0.16 12.35
C LEU A 46 -14.63 -1.30 12.47
N SER A 47 -14.81 -2.00 11.35
CA SER A 47 -15.32 -3.38 11.34
C SER A 47 -14.40 -4.39 12.03
N VAL A 48 -13.09 -4.11 12.06
CA VAL A 48 -12.08 -5.00 12.68
C VAL A 48 -11.61 -4.49 14.06
N GLY A 49 -12.17 -3.39 14.54
CA GLY A 49 -11.79 -2.77 15.82
C GLY A 49 -10.45 -2.04 15.81
N ALA A 50 -9.97 -1.59 14.66
CA ALA A 50 -8.74 -0.82 14.54
C ALA A 50 -8.94 0.65 14.98
N THR A 51 -7.85 1.31 15.35
CA THR A 51 -7.85 2.75 15.67
C THR A 51 -7.64 3.58 14.41
N ILE A 52 -8.42 4.65 14.24
CA ILE A 52 -8.23 5.63 13.15
C ILE A 52 -7.73 6.94 13.76
N ALA A 53 -6.54 7.37 13.34
CA ALA A 53 -6.04 8.70 13.60
C ALA A 53 -6.23 9.57 12.35
N TYR A 54 -6.79 10.76 12.51
CA TYR A 54 -6.96 11.70 11.41
C TYR A 54 -5.80 12.68 11.38
N ALA A 55 -5.15 12.81 10.22
CA ALA A 55 -4.19 13.88 10.01
C ALA A 55 -4.91 15.23 9.99
N GLU A 56 -4.26 16.27 10.50
CA GLU A 56 -4.83 17.62 10.55
C GLU A 56 -4.96 18.21 9.14
N SER A 57 -4.00 17.92 8.26
CA SER A 57 -4.03 18.27 6.85
C SER A 57 -3.07 17.38 6.04
N ILE A 58 -3.07 17.52 4.71
CA ILE A 58 -2.12 16.79 3.86
C ILE A 58 -0.67 17.26 4.07
N GLU A 59 -0.48 18.52 4.47
CA GLU A 59 0.81 19.12 4.77
C GLU A 59 1.43 18.55 6.06
N THR A 60 0.61 18.21 7.05
CA THR A 60 1.04 17.71 8.36
C THR A 60 1.23 16.19 8.41
N VAL A 61 0.87 15.45 7.35
CA VAL A 61 1.00 13.97 7.26
C VAL A 61 2.36 13.46 7.72
N ARG A 62 3.45 14.14 7.34
CA ARG A 62 4.80 13.73 7.77
C ARG A 62 4.94 13.75 9.29
N ASP A 63 4.45 14.81 9.92
CA ASP A 63 4.61 15.02 11.36
C ASP A 63 3.64 14.11 12.13
N ASN A 64 2.41 13.93 11.64
CA ASN A 64 1.46 12.97 12.21
C ASN A 64 1.92 11.51 12.06
N LEU A 65 2.66 11.14 11.00
CA LEU A 65 3.28 9.81 10.89
C LEU A 65 4.25 9.53 12.04
N LEU A 66 4.99 10.55 12.48
CA LEU A 66 5.97 10.44 13.58
C LEU A 66 5.29 10.41 14.95
N GLU A 67 4.21 11.17 15.11
CA GLU A 67 3.41 11.25 16.33
C GLU A 67 2.58 9.98 16.57
N VAL A 68 1.72 9.64 15.60
CA VAL A 68 0.77 8.53 15.69
C VAL A 68 1.47 7.19 15.57
N ARG A 69 2.57 7.14 14.78
CA ARG A 69 3.31 5.91 14.45
C ARG A 69 2.36 4.80 13.95
N PRO A 70 1.62 5.01 12.86
CA PRO A 70 0.60 4.06 12.40
C PRO A 70 1.20 2.71 11.99
N THR A 71 0.36 1.69 11.91
CA THR A 71 0.72 0.36 11.40
C THR A 71 0.31 0.18 9.93
N ILE A 72 -0.74 0.87 9.48
CA ILE A 72 -1.24 0.80 8.11
C ILE A 72 -1.59 2.22 7.64
N VAL A 73 -1.34 2.51 6.37
CA VAL A 73 -1.74 3.79 5.76
C VAL A 73 -2.32 3.53 4.37
N THR A 74 -3.55 4.01 4.15
CA THR A 74 -4.20 4.09 2.85
C THR A 74 -3.74 5.36 2.14
N THR A 75 -3.29 5.25 0.90
CA THR A 75 -2.77 6.38 0.15
C THR A 75 -2.86 6.18 -1.37
N VAL A 76 -2.34 7.14 -2.12
CA VAL A 76 -2.30 7.18 -3.58
C VAL A 76 -0.84 7.22 -4.05
N PRO A 77 -0.54 6.78 -5.30
CA PRO A 77 0.83 6.75 -5.83
C PRO A 77 1.59 8.07 -5.71
N ARG A 78 0.86 9.20 -5.81
CA ARG A 78 1.44 10.54 -5.75
C ARG A 78 2.23 10.83 -4.47
N LEU A 79 1.85 10.25 -3.33
CA LEU A 79 2.60 10.43 -2.09
C LEU A 79 3.98 9.75 -2.20
N PHE A 80 4.02 8.53 -2.73
CA PHE A 80 5.26 7.78 -2.95
C PHE A 80 6.19 8.48 -3.93
N GLU A 81 5.65 9.03 -5.02
CA GLU A 81 6.42 9.83 -5.99
C GLU A 81 7.11 11.02 -5.34
N ARG A 82 6.38 11.75 -4.47
CA ARG A 82 6.92 12.90 -3.72
C ARG A 82 8.01 12.47 -2.75
N ILE A 83 7.78 11.39 -1.99
CA ILE A 83 8.76 10.84 -1.05
C ILE A 83 10.02 10.40 -1.80
N HIS A 84 9.87 9.65 -2.88
CA HIS A 84 10.97 9.17 -3.73
C HIS A 84 11.79 10.34 -4.30
N SER A 85 11.12 11.32 -4.91
CA SER A 85 11.77 12.49 -5.49
C SER A 85 12.56 13.28 -4.45
N ARG A 86 12.00 13.46 -3.25
CA ARG A 86 12.70 14.14 -2.14
C ARG A 86 13.88 13.34 -1.64
N LEU A 87 13.77 12.02 -1.55
CA LEU A 87 14.85 11.14 -1.13
C LEU A 87 16.01 11.17 -2.14
N MET A 88 15.74 11.09 -3.44
CA MET A 88 16.77 11.16 -4.48
C MET A 88 17.51 12.49 -4.44
N LYS A 89 16.79 13.62 -4.37
CA LYS A 89 17.40 14.95 -4.18
C LYS A 89 18.29 15.05 -2.93
N GLN A 90 17.91 14.40 -1.83
CA GLN A 90 18.74 14.35 -0.62
C GLN A 90 19.98 13.47 -0.78
N MET A 91 19.92 12.44 -1.62
CA MET A 91 21.07 11.60 -1.91
C MET A 91 22.04 12.29 -2.88
N ASP A 92 21.53 13.02 -3.88
CA ASP A 92 22.37 13.75 -4.84
C ASP A 92 23.27 14.80 -4.16
N SER A 93 22.79 15.45 -3.10
CA SER A 93 23.55 16.40 -2.30
C SER A 93 24.33 15.79 -1.13
N ALA A 94 24.21 14.48 -0.90
CA ALA A 94 24.91 13.81 0.18
C ALA A 94 26.38 13.51 -0.18
N PRO A 95 27.28 13.36 0.82
CA PRO A 95 28.65 12.93 0.58
C PRO A 95 28.72 11.59 -0.18
N ALA A 96 29.73 11.42 -1.03
CA ALA A 96 29.87 10.23 -1.90
C ALA A 96 29.82 8.89 -1.13
N VAL A 97 30.32 8.85 0.10
CA VAL A 97 30.25 7.66 0.97
C VAL A 97 28.78 7.28 1.27
N ARG A 98 27.95 8.28 1.60
CA ARG A 98 26.52 8.07 1.91
C ARG A 98 25.74 7.66 0.66
N GLN A 99 26.07 8.25 -0.49
CA GLN A 99 25.49 7.85 -1.78
C GLN A 99 25.80 6.38 -2.11
N ARG A 100 27.07 5.97 -2.00
CA ARG A 100 27.48 4.57 -2.25
C ARG A 100 26.80 3.60 -1.28
N LEU A 101 26.72 3.95 -0.01
CA LEU A 101 26.02 3.14 0.99
C LEU A 101 24.53 2.98 0.65
N PHE A 102 23.87 4.06 0.27
CA PHE A 102 22.46 4.02 -0.14
C PHE A 102 22.26 3.17 -1.41
N GLN A 103 23.07 3.36 -2.43
CA GLN A 103 23.01 2.56 -3.67
C GLN A 103 23.27 1.08 -3.42
N TRP A 104 24.24 0.76 -2.56
CA TRP A 104 24.48 -0.62 -2.12
C TRP A 104 23.27 -1.20 -1.40
N ALA A 105 22.68 -0.46 -0.45
CA ALA A 105 21.51 -0.90 0.28
C ALA A 105 20.31 -1.14 -0.65
N VAL A 106 20.06 -0.24 -1.61
CA VAL A 106 18.99 -0.44 -2.62
C VAL A 106 19.25 -1.69 -3.46
N ARG A 107 20.50 -1.94 -3.88
CA ARG A 107 20.86 -3.14 -4.64
C ARG A 107 20.61 -4.43 -3.85
N VAL A 108 21.09 -4.48 -2.61
CA VAL A 108 20.89 -5.61 -1.69
C VAL A 108 19.40 -5.87 -1.48
N GLY A 109 18.59 -4.83 -1.31
CA GLY A 109 17.14 -4.94 -1.13
C GLY A 109 16.44 -5.51 -2.35
N ARG A 110 16.80 -5.05 -3.56
CA ARG A 110 16.28 -5.59 -4.82
C ARG A 110 16.64 -7.06 -5.01
N ASP A 111 17.89 -7.42 -4.75
CA ASP A 111 18.36 -8.80 -4.86
C ASP A 111 17.65 -9.70 -3.84
N TYR A 112 17.45 -9.20 -2.61
CA TYR A 112 16.73 -9.89 -1.55
C TYR A 112 15.25 -10.12 -1.91
N ALA A 113 14.56 -9.09 -2.41
CA ALA A 113 13.17 -9.21 -2.87
C ALA A 113 13.03 -10.21 -4.02
N ARG A 114 13.98 -10.21 -4.98
CA ARG A 114 14.03 -11.18 -6.07
C ARG A 114 14.25 -12.60 -5.57
N ALA A 115 15.19 -12.80 -4.64
CA ALA A 115 15.49 -14.09 -4.05
C ALA A 115 14.31 -14.64 -3.23
N ARG A 116 13.64 -13.78 -2.46
CA ARG A 116 12.43 -14.10 -1.70
C ARG A 116 11.31 -14.61 -2.60
N ARG A 117 11.08 -13.96 -3.75
CA ARG A 117 10.09 -14.41 -4.74
C ARG A 117 10.41 -15.75 -5.38
N LYS A 118 11.70 -16.12 -5.49
CA LYS A 118 12.14 -17.44 -5.97
C LYS A 118 12.07 -18.53 -4.89
N GLY A 119 11.72 -18.18 -3.64
CA GLY A 119 11.63 -19.11 -2.52
C GLY A 119 12.96 -19.50 -1.88
N SER A 120 14.10 -18.97 -2.34
CA SER A 120 15.42 -19.28 -1.79
C SER A 120 16.27 -18.04 -1.65
N ILE A 121 16.64 -17.71 -0.41
CA ILE A 121 17.47 -16.54 -0.08
C ILE A 121 18.85 -17.04 0.39
N PRO A 122 19.93 -16.73 -0.35
CA PRO A 122 21.29 -17.09 0.04
C PRO A 122 21.68 -16.51 1.41
N ALA A 123 22.43 -17.27 2.22
CA ALA A 123 22.82 -16.85 3.57
C ALA A 123 23.59 -15.51 3.58
N ALA A 124 24.53 -15.32 2.65
CA ALA A 124 25.27 -14.07 2.49
C ALA A 124 24.35 -12.87 2.23
N LEU A 125 23.33 -13.06 1.40
CA LEU A 125 22.36 -12.02 1.08
C LEU A 125 21.47 -11.68 2.29
N ARG A 126 21.14 -12.65 3.15
CA ARG A 126 20.43 -12.39 4.42
C ARG A 126 21.25 -11.50 5.35
N VAL A 127 22.55 -11.76 5.47
CA VAL A 127 23.46 -10.95 6.29
C VAL A 127 23.59 -9.54 5.72
N GLN A 128 23.82 -9.40 4.42
CA GLN A 128 23.87 -8.10 3.76
C GLN A 128 22.56 -7.31 3.94
N HIS A 129 21.41 -7.98 3.81
CA HIS A 129 20.11 -7.37 4.00
C HIS A 129 19.89 -6.94 5.46
N ALA A 130 20.32 -7.73 6.44
CA ALA A 130 20.27 -7.34 7.85
C ALA A 130 21.14 -6.10 8.13
N LEU A 131 22.34 -6.03 7.55
CA LEU A 131 23.21 -4.85 7.65
C LEU A 131 22.57 -3.62 6.98
N ALA A 132 22.03 -3.77 5.78
CA ALA A 132 21.32 -2.69 5.07
C ALA A 132 20.08 -2.21 5.85
N SER A 133 19.37 -3.13 6.49
CA SER A 133 18.23 -2.85 7.36
C SER A 133 18.60 -1.95 8.53
N ASN A 134 19.71 -2.24 9.21
CA ASN A 134 20.15 -1.45 10.36
C ASN A 134 20.76 -0.09 9.96
N LEU A 135 21.47 -0.02 8.83
CA LEU A 135 22.21 1.17 8.42
C LEU A 135 21.37 2.19 7.64
N VAL A 136 20.41 1.71 6.84
CA VAL A 136 19.66 2.51 5.87
C VAL A 136 18.15 2.36 6.03
N TYR A 137 17.59 1.14 6.00
CA TYR A 137 16.13 0.97 5.98
C TYR A 137 15.46 1.41 7.27
N SER A 138 16.10 1.20 8.42
CA SER A 138 15.68 1.70 9.74
C SER A 138 15.39 3.20 9.70
N LYS A 139 16.31 4.00 9.16
CA LYS A 139 16.19 5.46 9.05
C LYS A 139 15.05 5.88 8.12
N ILE A 140 14.76 5.09 7.09
CA ILE A 140 13.64 5.34 6.17
C ILE A 140 12.31 5.00 6.86
N ARG A 141 12.24 3.85 7.54
CA ARG A 141 11.07 3.43 8.33
C ARG A 141 10.77 4.36 9.49
N GLU A 142 11.79 4.87 10.18
CA GLU A 142 11.64 5.82 11.27
C GLU A 142 10.96 7.11 10.82
N ARG A 143 11.22 7.56 9.58
CA ARG A 143 10.53 8.71 8.97
C ARG A 143 9.04 8.48 8.71
N THR A 144 8.58 7.24 8.77
CA THR A 144 7.17 6.86 8.66
C THR A 144 6.60 6.34 9.99
N GLY A 145 7.23 6.66 11.12
CA GLY A 145 6.78 6.26 12.46
C GLY A 145 7.30 4.89 12.95
N GLY A 146 8.03 4.16 12.10
CA GLY A 146 8.77 2.95 12.46
C GLY A 146 7.96 1.66 12.65
N ARG A 147 6.62 1.76 12.73
CA ARG A 147 5.70 0.64 12.99
C ARG A 147 4.85 0.21 11.78
N ILE A 148 4.99 0.90 10.64
CA ILE A 148 4.21 0.55 9.44
C ILE A 148 4.54 -0.87 9.00
N ARG A 149 3.50 -1.68 8.87
CA ARG A 149 3.52 -3.03 8.33
C ARG A 149 3.46 -2.98 6.80
N PHE A 150 2.55 -2.18 6.26
CA PHE A 150 2.38 -1.98 4.83
C PHE A 150 1.53 -0.72 4.54
N PHE A 151 1.63 -0.24 3.30
CA PHE A 151 0.74 0.76 2.74
C PHE A 151 -0.24 0.11 1.77
N VAL A 152 -1.45 0.67 1.68
CA VAL A 152 -2.44 0.32 0.65
C VAL A 152 -2.53 1.46 -0.36
N SER A 153 -2.14 1.20 -1.60
CA SER A 153 -2.20 2.17 -2.70
C SER A 153 -3.44 1.93 -3.55
N GLY A 154 -4.20 2.98 -3.83
CA GLY A 154 -5.36 2.94 -4.71
C GLY A 154 -5.58 4.25 -5.47
N GLY A 155 -6.62 4.29 -6.30
CA GLY A 155 -7.07 5.49 -7.03
C GLY A 155 -6.26 5.84 -8.28
N ALA A 156 -5.01 5.39 -8.39
CA ALA A 156 -4.20 5.48 -9.60
C ALA A 156 -3.21 4.31 -9.66
N ALA A 157 -2.68 4.03 -10.85
CA ALA A 157 -1.66 3.01 -11.02
C ALA A 157 -0.33 3.42 -10.34
N LEU A 158 0.22 2.53 -9.53
CA LEU A 158 1.54 2.62 -8.94
C LEU A 158 2.58 2.18 -9.99
N PRO A 159 3.52 3.06 -10.39
CA PRO A 159 4.59 2.67 -11.29
C PRO A 159 5.38 1.48 -10.71
N ARG A 160 5.59 0.42 -11.50
CA ARG A 160 6.30 -0.80 -11.05
C ARG A 160 7.62 -0.47 -10.36
N GLU A 161 8.43 0.38 -10.99
CA GLU A 161 9.76 0.75 -10.50
C GLU A 161 9.70 1.46 -9.15
N LEU A 162 8.64 2.23 -8.90
CA LEU A 162 8.40 2.91 -7.64
C LEU A 162 8.08 1.91 -6.53
N GLY A 163 7.18 0.96 -6.80
CA GLY A 163 6.87 -0.13 -5.87
C GLY A 163 8.09 -0.99 -5.54
N GLU A 164 8.83 -1.40 -6.56
CA GLU A 164 10.08 -2.18 -6.40
C GLU A 164 11.15 -1.41 -5.63
N PHE A 165 11.25 -0.10 -5.83
CA PHE A 165 12.13 0.75 -5.05
C PHE A 165 11.76 0.74 -3.56
N PHE A 166 10.49 0.95 -3.22
CA PHE A 166 10.04 0.99 -1.84
C PHE A 166 10.20 -0.36 -1.14
N GLU A 167 9.90 -1.47 -1.82
CA GLU A 167 10.16 -2.82 -1.32
C GLU A 167 11.65 -3.02 -1.02
N ALA A 168 12.53 -2.58 -1.93
CA ALA A 168 13.98 -2.67 -1.75
C ALA A 168 14.52 -1.84 -0.58
N VAL A 169 13.78 -0.83 -0.10
CA VAL A 169 14.14 -0.07 1.10
C VAL A 169 13.31 -0.45 2.33
N GLY A 170 12.65 -1.61 2.30
CA GLY A 170 11.94 -2.19 3.44
C GLY A 170 10.55 -1.58 3.69
N ILE A 171 9.95 -0.93 2.70
CA ILE A 171 8.57 -0.44 2.75
C ILE A 171 7.71 -1.29 1.81
N THR A 172 6.75 -2.02 2.39
CA THR A 172 5.81 -2.82 1.60
C THR A 172 4.63 -1.95 1.18
N ILE A 173 4.36 -1.89 -0.13
CA ILE A 173 3.18 -1.26 -0.70
C ILE A 173 2.39 -2.35 -1.42
N ILE A 174 1.13 -2.52 -1.06
CA ILE A 174 0.17 -3.33 -1.80
C ILE A 174 -0.76 -2.41 -2.59
N GLU A 175 -1.08 -2.80 -3.81
CA GLU A 175 -1.96 -2.05 -4.71
C GLU A 175 -3.28 -2.79 -4.90
N GLY A 176 -4.37 -2.05 -5.03
CA GLY A 176 -5.66 -2.57 -5.46
C GLY A 176 -6.30 -1.73 -6.56
N TYR A 177 -7.23 -2.36 -7.29
CA TYR A 177 -8.02 -1.71 -8.34
C TYR A 177 -9.51 -1.79 -8.01
N GLY A 178 -10.23 -0.74 -8.41
CA GLY A 178 -11.60 -0.52 -8.06
C GLY A 178 -12.12 0.82 -8.55
N LEU A 179 -13.43 0.98 -8.50
CA LEU A 179 -14.17 2.16 -8.94
C LEU A 179 -15.17 2.57 -7.85
N THR A 180 -15.73 3.77 -7.94
CA THR A 180 -16.79 4.18 -6.98
C THR A 180 -18.00 3.26 -7.08
N GLU A 181 -18.30 2.82 -8.30
CA GLU A 181 -19.38 1.94 -8.72
C GLU A 181 -19.26 0.51 -8.14
N THR A 182 -18.11 0.15 -7.56
CA THR A 182 -17.79 -1.21 -7.10
C THR A 182 -17.51 -1.29 -5.60
N SER A 183 -17.93 -0.26 -4.85
CA SER A 183 -17.95 -0.20 -3.38
C SER A 183 -16.65 -0.41 -2.58
N PRO A 184 -15.46 0.07 -2.96
CA PRO A 184 -14.89 0.31 -4.28
C PRO A 184 -13.98 -0.82 -4.76
N VAL A 185 -13.52 -1.74 -3.91
CA VAL A 185 -12.44 -2.65 -4.27
C VAL A 185 -12.95 -3.80 -5.15
N LEU A 186 -12.27 -4.06 -6.27
CA LEU A 186 -12.47 -5.24 -7.10
C LEU A 186 -11.36 -6.26 -6.89
N THR A 187 -10.11 -5.79 -6.93
CA THR A 187 -8.92 -6.62 -6.83
C THR A 187 -7.91 -6.00 -5.89
N VAL A 188 -7.09 -6.83 -5.26
CA VAL A 188 -6.01 -6.35 -4.39
C VAL A 188 -4.84 -7.32 -4.37
N ASN A 189 -3.63 -6.78 -4.28
CA ASN A 189 -2.43 -7.54 -3.95
C ASN A 189 -2.47 -7.98 -2.49
N ARG A 190 -2.07 -9.22 -2.20
CA ARG A 190 -2.03 -9.76 -0.84
C ARG A 190 -0.58 -9.73 -0.32
N LEU A 191 -0.38 -9.63 1.00
CA LEU A 191 0.98 -9.50 1.56
C LEU A 191 1.85 -10.74 1.33
N ASP A 192 1.23 -11.90 1.18
CA ASP A 192 1.84 -13.18 0.87
C ASP A 192 1.95 -13.43 -0.65
N ASP A 193 1.20 -12.68 -1.46
CA ASP A 193 1.11 -12.85 -2.91
C ASP A 193 0.86 -11.51 -3.60
N PHE A 194 1.94 -10.76 -3.85
CA PHE A 194 1.91 -9.48 -4.57
C PHE A 194 2.95 -9.43 -5.68
N LYS A 195 2.60 -8.69 -6.74
CA LYS A 195 3.49 -8.42 -7.87
C LYS A 195 3.33 -6.99 -8.36
N TYR A 196 4.41 -6.22 -8.32
CA TYR A 196 4.41 -4.85 -8.84
C TYR A 196 4.15 -4.81 -10.35
N GLY A 197 3.35 -3.82 -10.76
CA GLY A 197 2.78 -3.74 -12.11
C GLY A 197 1.55 -4.64 -12.32
N THR A 198 0.94 -5.13 -11.24
CA THR A 198 -0.38 -5.79 -11.26
C THR A 198 -1.21 -5.27 -10.09
N VAL A 199 -2.53 -5.27 -10.25
CA VAL A 199 -3.49 -4.80 -9.23
C VAL A 199 -3.98 -5.92 -8.30
N GLY A 200 -3.35 -7.10 -8.41
CA GLY A 200 -3.63 -8.28 -7.60
C GLY A 200 -4.81 -9.12 -8.10
N LYS A 201 -5.40 -9.88 -7.19
CA LYS A 201 -6.45 -10.87 -7.49
C LYS A 201 -7.82 -10.33 -7.06
N PRO A 202 -8.92 -10.80 -7.69
CA PRO A 202 -10.27 -10.48 -7.21
C PRO A 202 -10.43 -10.77 -5.72
N ILE A 203 -11.12 -9.88 -5.02
CA ILE A 203 -11.54 -10.14 -3.64
C ILE A 203 -12.65 -11.20 -3.62
N PRO A 204 -12.85 -11.93 -2.52
CA PRO A 204 -13.89 -12.96 -2.45
C PRO A 204 -15.28 -12.43 -2.84
N GLY A 205 -15.99 -13.21 -3.65
CA GLY A 205 -17.33 -12.84 -4.15
C GLY A 205 -17.33 -11.91 -5.36
N VAL A 206 -16.16 -11.44 -5.83
CA VAL A 206 -16.03 -10.65 -7.06
C VAL A 206 -15.50 -11.53 -8.19
N GLU A 207 -16.23 -11.54 -9.31
CA GLU A 207 -15.82 -12.14 -10.56
C GLU A 207 -15.35 -11.06 -11.53
N ILE A 208 -14.24 -11.32 -12.22
CA ILE A 208 -13.68 -10.43 -13.24
C ILE A 208 -13.57 -11.19 -14.56
N LYS A 209 -13.98 -10.53 -15.65
CA LYS A 209 -13.83 -11.01 -17.02
C LYS A 209 -13.23 -9.89 -17.87
N ILE A 210 -12.36 -10.25 -18.81
CA ILE A 210 -11.92 -9.34 -19.88
C ILE A 210 -12.80 -9.61 -21.10
N ALA A 211 -13.46 -8.58 -21.62
CA ALA A 211 -14.27 -8.66 -22.84
C ALA A 211 -13.38 -8.74 -24.09
N GLU A 212 -13.98 -9.03 -25.25
CA GLU A 212 -13.24 -9.21 -26.51
C GLU A 212 -12.51 -7.93 -26.96
N ASP A 213 -13.03 -6.77 -26.59
CA ASP A 213 -12.44 -5.45 -26.83
C ASP A 213 -11.41 -5.02 -25.77
N GLY A 214 -11.18 -5.85 -24.75
CA GLY A 214 -10.27 -5.56 -23.66
C GLY A 214 -10.91 -4.85 -22.46
N GLU A 215 -12.22 -4.58 -22.45
CA GLU A 215 -12.89 -3.98 -21.30
C GLU A 215 -12.90 -4.92 -20.08
N ILE A 216 -12.73 -4.35 -18.89
CA ILE A 216 -12.79 -5.09 -17.63
C ILE A 216 -14.25 -5.13 -17.16
N LEU A 217 -14.85 -6.31 -17.18
CA LEU A 217 -16.18 -6.57 -16.65
C LEU A 217 -16.09 -7.12 -15.24
N ALA A 218 -16.92 -6.59 -14.34
CA ALA A 218 -16.98 -7.02 -12.95
C ALA A 218 -18.40 -7.41 -12.56
N LYS A 219 -18.53 -8.50 -11.79
CA LYS A 219 -19.79 -8.96 -11.20
C LYS A 219 -19.56 -9.32 -9.73
N GLY A 220 -20.46 -8.91 -8.86
CA GLY A 220 -20.38 -9.22 -7.44
C GLY A 220 -21.41 -8.46 -6.61
N PRO A 221 -21.51 -8.78 -5.31
CA PRO A 221 -22.42 -8.10 -4.39
C PRO A 221 -22.01 -6.64 -4.12
N ASN A 222 -20.79 -6.26 -4.46
CA ASN A 222 -20.22 -4.93 -4.30
C ASN A 222 -20.61 -3.95 -5.43
N ILE A 223 -21.21 -4.43 -6.53
CA ILE A 223 -21.61 -3.59 -7.66
C ILE A 223 -22.82 -2.73 -7.30
N MET A 224 -22.75 -1.43 -7.63
CA MET A 224 -23.79 -0.45 -7.37
C MET A 224 -25.14 -0.80 -8.00
N LEU A 225 -26.22 -0.15 -7.53
CA LEU A 225 -27.55 -0.27 -8.14
C LEU A 225 -27.68 0.43 -9.51
N GLY A 226 -26.80 1.39 -9.79
CA GLY A 226 -26.93 2.33 -10.89
C GLY A 226 -26.76 3.78 -10.44
N TYR A 227 -26.69 4.71 -11.39
CA TYR A 227 -26.62 6.15 -11.08
C TYR A 227 -27.95 6.66 -10.51
N TYR A 228 -27.87 7.71 -9.68
CA TYR A 228 -29.07 8.33 -9.10
C TYR A 228 -29.77 9.17 -10.17
N ASN A 229 -31.05 8.86 -10.43
CA ASN A 229 -31.92 9.58 -11.35
C ASN A 229 -33.19 9.98 -10.62
#